data_AF-A0A3R7XQ03-F1
#
_entry.id   AF-A0A3R7XQ03-F1
#
_cell.length_a   1.000
_cell.length_b   1.000
_cell.length_c   1.000
_cell.angle_alpha   90.00
_cell.angle_beta   90.00
_cell.angle_gamma   90.00
#
_symmetry.space_group_name_H-M   'P 1'
#
loop_
_entity.id
_entity.type
_entity.pdbx_description
1 polymer ?
#
loop_
_entity_poly.entity_id
_entity_poly.type
_entity_poly.pdbx_seq_one_letter_code
_entity_poly.pdbx_strand_id
1 'polypeptide(L)'
;MQAKTRSGQSNLEQGEVALSEFSLRIRQLIQYKNITDIYNADQTGINFGYIPKQTIDRLGAKTVWIGCSGHEEDLMTAMILGDVKGAKYPLFLVLQSKTSKIKAKVENLTKRNGFGPVVWLEIEELHEHHPSRLYGNPTAWWNSEISKHFLDNHFGYRKG
;
A
#
# COMPACT_ATOMS: atom_id res chain seq x y z
N MET A 1 -22.45 -24.87 20.94
CA MET A 1 -20.98 -24.80 20.80
C MET A 1 -20.69 -23.86 19.63
N GLN A 2 -20.31 -22.61 19.91
CA GLN A 2 -20.16 -21.57 18.87
C GLN A 2 -18.70 -21.57 18.40
N ALA A 3 -18.47 -21.83 17.11
CA ALA A 3 -17.13 -21.89 16.53
C ALA A 3 -16.49 -20.50 16.47
N LYS A 4 -15.24 -20.40 16.92
CA LYS A 4 -14.43 -19.16 16.86
C LYS A 4 -14.05 -18.86 15.41
N THR A 5 -14.47 -17.70 14.91
CA THR A 5 -14.31 -17.29 13.49
C THR A 5 -13.34 -16.11 13.27
N ARG A 6 -12.60 -15.64 14.28
CA ARG A 6 -11.57 -14.60 14.11
C ARG A 6 -10.29 -14.90 14.89
N SER A 7 -9.15 -14.73 14.24
CA SER A 7 -7.78 -14.96 14.74
C SER A 7 -7.32 -13.98 15.84
N GLY A 8 -8.13 -12.97 16.20
CA GLY A 8 -7.75 -11.88 17.10
C GLY A 8 -8.15 -12.03 18.57
N GLN A 9 -8.66 -13.19 19.00
CA GLN A 9 -8.89 -13.48 20.44
C GLN A 9 -7.89 -14.51 20.94
N SER A 10 -6.61 -14.14 20.93
CA SER A 10 -5.58 -14.79 21.73
C SER A 10 -5.75 -14.41 23.21
N ASN A 11 -5.33 -15.31 24.11
CA ASN A 11 -5.26 -15.00 25.55
C ASN A 11 -4.29 -13.83 25.76
N LEU A 12 -4.75 -12.76 26.42
CA LEU A 12 -3.98 -11.52 26.63
C LEU A 12 -2.62 -11.80 27.29
N GLU A 13 -2.61 -12.65 28.32
CA GLU A 13 -1.38 -13.01 29.05
C GLU A 13 -0.34 -13.70 28.15
N GLN A 14 -0.79 -14.62 27.28
CA GLN A 14 0.10 -15.28 26.32
C GLN A 14 0.65 -14.29 25.30
N GLY A 15 -0.15 -13.29 24.90
CA GLY A 15 0.29 -12.20 24.03
C GLY A 15 1.35 -11.31 24.68
N GLU A 16 1.18 -10.98 25.96
CA GLU A 16 2.14 -10.17 26.73
C GLU A 16 3.48 -10.88 26.92
N VAL A 17 3.46 -12.18 27.23
CA VAL A 17 4.68 -12.99 27.33
C VAL A 17 5.41 -13.04 25.99
N ALA A 18 4.69 -13.36 24.90
CA ALA A 18 5.28 -13.41 23.56
C ALA A 18 5.85 -12.05 23.12
N LEU A 19 5.17 -10.95 23.44
CA LEU A 19 5.65 -9.60 23.17
C LEU A 19 6.95 -9.29 23.95
N SER A 20 7.01 -9.69 25.23
CA SER A 20 8.18 -9.49 26.08
C SER A 20 9.40 -10.26 25.56
N GLU A 21 9.22 -11.54 25.26
CA GLU A 21 10.28 -12.40 24.71
C GLU A 21 10.80 -11.88 23.37
N PHE A 22 9.89 -11.51 22.47
CA PHE A 22 10.24 -10.92 21.18
C PHE A 22 11.00 -9.61 21.35
N SER A 23 10.50 -8.70 22.21
CA SER A 23 11.12 -7.40 22.45
C SER A 23 12.53 -7.54 23.02
N LEU A 24 12.75 -8.45 23.96
CA LEU A 24 14.07 -8.70 24.53
C LEU A 24 15.05 -9.21 23.46
N ARG A 25 14.62 -10.19 22.66
CA ARG A 25 15.43 -10.75 21.58
C ARG A 25 15.83 -9.69 20.54
N ILE A 26 14.89 -8.84 20.13
CA ILE A 26 15.16 -7.76 19.16
C ILE A 26 16.14 -6.73 19.75
N ARG A 27 15.98 -6.33 21.01
CA ARG A 27 16.92 -5.38 21.67
C ARG A 27 18.33 -5.94 21.75
N GLN A 28 18.48 -7.21 22.13
CA GLN A 28 19.78 -7.88 22.16
C GLN A 28 20.42 -7.94 20.77
N LEU A 29 19.63 -8.26 19.74
CA LEU A 29 20.11 -8.31 18.36
C LEU A 29 20.58 -6.93 17.88
N ILE A 30 19.82 -5.87 18.16
CA ILE A 30 20.16 -4.49 17.81
C ILE A 30 21.51 -4.10 18.42
N GLN A 31 21.73 -4.39 19.70
CA GLN A 31 23.00 -4.12 20.38
C GLN A 31 24.14 -4.96 19.81
N TYR A 32 23.94 -6.27 19.67
CA TYR A 32 24.97 -7.20 19.20
C TYR A 32 25.42 -6.92 17.76
N LYS A 33 24.50 -6.53 16.88
CA LYS A 33 24.77 -6.23 15.47
C LYS A 33 25.03 -4.75 15.20
N ASN A 34 24.99 -3.91 16.24
CA ASN A 34 25.11 -2.45 16.12
C ASN A 34 24.14 -1.88 15.06
N ILE A 35 22.87 -2.29 15.10
CA ILE A 35 21.86 -1.85 14.14
C ILE A 35 21.47 -0.41 14.47
N THR A 36 21.78 0.51 13.56
CA THR A 36 21.49 1.94 13.70
C THR A 36 20.20 2.36 13.02
N ASP A 37 19.79 1.64 11.97
CA ASP A 37 18.67 2.01 11.13
C ASP A 37 17.64 0.88 11.10
N ILE A 38 16.43 1.19 11.57
CA ILE A 38 15.28 0.28 11.60
C ILE A 38 14.17 0.93 10.80
N TYR A 39 13.55 0.14 9.93
CA TYR A 39 12.46 0.56 9.08
C TYR A 39 11.21 -0.26 9.41
N ASN A 40 10.07 0.41 9.49
CA ASN A 40 8.77 -0.23 9.55
C ASN A 40 8.06 -0.01 8.21
N ALA A 41 7.52 -1.07 7.65
CA ALA A 41 6.72 -1.02 6.44
C ALA A 41 5.39 -1.72 6.67
N ASP A 42 4.29 -1.11 6.22
CA ASP A 42 2.95 -1.71 6.37
C ASP A 42 2.02 -1.29 5.23
N GLN A 43 1.09 -2.19 4.87
CA GLN A 43 0.08 -1.95 3.84
C GLN A 43 -1.22 -1.49 4.49
N THR A 44 -1.72 -0.32 4.11
CA THR A 44 -3.00 0.20 4.58
C THR A 44 -3.96 0.42 3.42
N GLY A 45 -5.25 0.15 3.65
CA GLY A 45 -6.32 0.48 2.70
C GLY A 45 -6.71 1.95 2.81
N ILE A 46 -6.76 2.64 1.67
CA ILE A 46 -7.30 3.99 1.54
C ILE A 46 -8.70 3.87 0.97
N ASN A 47 -9.69 4.35 1.73
CA ASN A 47 -11.09 4.34 1.34
C ASN A 47 -11.56 5.76 0.98
N PHE A 48 -12.02 5.95 -0.26
CA PHE A 48 -12.54 7.23 -0.78
C PHE A 48 -13.99 7.52 -0.37
N GLY A 49 -14.72 6.56 0.22
CA GLY A 49 -16.10 6.73 0.68
C GLY A 49 -16.28 7.81 1.76
N TYR A 50 -15.19 8.26 2.38
CA TYR A 50 -15.19 9.31 3.40
C TYR A 50 -14.85 10.70 2.85
N ILE A 51 -14.52 10.84 1.56
CA ILE A 51 -14.29 12.14 0.92
C ILE A 51 -15.61 12.62 0.32
N PRO A 52 -16.14 13.79 0.72
CA PRO A 52 -17.32 14.36 0.08
C PRO A 52 -17.07 14.55 -1.41
N LYS A 53 -17.79 13.81 -2.26
CA LYS A 53 -17.74 14.02 -3.72
C LYS A 53 -18.62 15.22 -4.07
N GLN A 54 -18.03 16.27 -4.61
CA GLN A 54 -18.78 17.36 -5.24
C GLN A 54 -18.98 17.04 -6.72
N THR A 55 -20.23 16.92 -7.14
CA THR A 55 -20.57 16.88 -8.57
C THR A 55 -20.92 18.30 -8.99
N ILE A 56 -20.17 18.86 -9.93
CA ILE A 56 -20.46 20.16 -10.55
C ILE A 56 -21.21 19.89 -11.85
N ASP A 57 -22.49 20.27 -11.92
CA ASP A 57 -23.30 20.23 -13.14
C ASP A 57 -23.61 21.66 -13.64
N ARG A 58 -24.33 21.77 -14.77
CA ARG A 58 -24.73 23.08 -15.35
C ARG A 58 -25.67 23.90 -14.44
N LEU A 59 -26.24 23.30 -13.39
CA LEU A 59 -27.19 23.90 -12.46
C LEU A 59 -26.53 24.30 -11.12
N GLY A 60 -25.23 24.08 -10.96
CA GLY A 60 -24.44 24.51 -9.80
C GLY A 60 -23.81 23.37 -9.00
N ALA A 61 -23.01 23.72 -8.00
CA ALA A 61 -22.39 22.72 -7.12
C ALA A 61 -23.41 22.14 -6.14
N LYS A 62 -23.64 20.83 -6.19
CA LYS A 62 -24.40 20.10 -5.16
C LYS A 62 -23.49 19.13 -4.45
N THR A 63 -23.45 19.22 -3.12
CA THR A 63 -22.84 18.19 -2.27
C THR A 63 -23.80 17.00 -2.20
N VAL A 64 -23.45 15.90 -2.86
CA VAL A 64 -24.18 14.64 -2.76
C VAL A 64 -23.38 13.71 -1.86
N TRP A 65 -23.99 13.33 -0.73
CA TRP A 65 -23.44 12.28 0.12
C TRP A 65 -23.72 10.93 -0.54
N ILE A 66 -22.74 10.41 -1.27
CA ILE A 66 -22.80 9.06 -1.82
C ILE A 66 -22.32 8.11 -0.71
N GLY A 67 -23.25 7.47 -0.01
CA GLY A 67 -22.90 6.39 0.91
C GLY A 67 -22.44 5.17 0.11
N CYS A 68 -21.13 4.87 0.15
CA CYS A 68 -20.59 3.66 -0.47
C CYS A 68 -20.86 2.45 0.44
N SER A 69 -21.94 1.73 0.18
CA SER A 69 -22.18 0.41 0.77
C SER A 69 -21.36 -0.65 0.01
N GLY A 70 -20.10 -0.85 0.42
CA GLY A 70 -19.45 -2.17 0.48
C GLY A 70 -19.17 -2.99 -0.79
N HIS A 71 -19.37 -2.48 -2.01
CA HIS A 71 -19.06 -3.27 -3.22
C HIS A 71 -18.41 -2.50 -4.38
N GLU A 72 -18.41 -1.17 -4.33
CA GLU A 72 -17.85 -0.27 -5.36
C GLU A 72 -16.99 0.84 -4.73
N GLU A 73 -16.28 0.52 -3.66
CA GLU A 73 -15.21 1.41 -3.21
C GLU A 73 -14.01 1.17 -4.10
N ASP A 74 -13.55 2.20 -4.81
CA ASP A 74 -12.27 2.18 -5.51
C ASP A 74 -11.20 1.82 -4.48
N LEU A 75 -10.83 0.54 -4.43
CA LEU A 75 -9.87 0.07 -3.44
C LEU A 75 -8.51 0.59 -3.88
N MET A 76 -7.91 1.38 -3.02
CA MET A 76 -6.53 1.79 -3.13
C MET A 76 -5.82 1.31 -1.88
N THR A 77 -4.64 0.72 -2.04
CA THR A 77 -3.79 0.43 -0.88
C THR A 77 -2.48 1.20 -1.00
N ALA A 78 -1.98 1.66 0.15
CA ALA A 78 -0.69 2.30 0.26
C ALA A 78 0.24 1.40 1.06
N MET A 79 1.42 1.14 0.51
CA MET A 79 2.55 0.66 1.29
C MET A 79 3.30 1.88 1.83
N ILE A 80 3.34 1.96 3.15
CA ILE A 80 3.98 3.06 3.88
C ILE A 80 5.32 2.56 4.40
N LEU A 81 6.35 3.41 4.34
CA LEU A 81 7.66 3.15 4.92
C LEU A 81 8.06 4.30 5.83
N GLY A 82 8.46 3.97 7.06
CA GLY A 82 9.00 4.92 8.02
C GLY A 82 10.24 4.37 8.71
N ASP A 83 11.18 5.24 9.06
CA ASP A 83 12.34 4.87 9.85
C ASP A 83 12.20 5.21 11.35
N VAL A 84 13.15 4.71 12.15
CA VAL A 84 13.24 4.95 13.59
C VAL A 84 13.43 6.44 13.95
N LYS A 85 13.86 7.28 13.01
CA LYS A 85 14.04 8.74 13.19
C LYS A 85 12.74 9.51 12.89
N GLY A 86 11.69 8.81 12.46
CA GLY A 86 10.41 9.40 12.08
C GLY A 86 10.36 9.91 10.64
N ALA A 87 11.39 9.64 9.82
CA ALA A 87 11.37 10.01 8.42
C ALA A 87 10.36 9.13 7.66
N LYS A 88 9.52 9.78 6.86
CA LYS A 88 8.55 9.14 5.99
C LYS A 88 9.10 9.10 4.57
N TYR A 89 9.00 7.94 3.94
CA TYR A 89 9.51 7.71 2.59
C TYR A 89 8.39 7.77 1.54
N PRO A 90 8.74 7.88 0.25
CA PRO A 90 7.76 7.91 -0.83
C PRO A 90 6.80 6.72 -0.79
N LEU A 91 5.52 6.97 -1.06
CA LEU A 91 4.50 5.92 -0.97
C LEU A 91 4.49 5.06 -2.22
N PHE A 92 4.19 3.78 -2.02
CA PHE A 92 3.80 2.90 -3.11
C PHE A 92 2.30 2.67 -3.04
N LEU A 93 1.61 3.01 -4.12
CA LEU A 93 0.17 3.06 -4.20
C LEU A 93 -0.30 2.01 -5.21
N VAL A 94 -1.15 1.09 -4.77
CA VAL A 94 -1.75 0.06 -5.62
C VAL A 94 -3.22 0.39 -5.80
N LEU A 95 -3.58 0.73 -7.04
CA LEU A 95 -4.93 1.07 -7.44
C LEU A 95 -5.61 -0.14 -8.04
N GLN A 96 -6.92 -0.26 -7.77
CA GLN A 96 -7.73 -1.25 -8.45
C GLN A 96 -7.84 -0.89 -9.94
N SER A 97 -7.37 -1.77 -10.80
CA SER A 97 -7.51 -1.62 -12.25
C SER A 97 -8.04 -2.91 -12.86
N LYS A 98 -9.07 -2.81 -13.70
CA LYS A 98 -9.60 -3.99 -14.41
C LYS A 98 -8.51 -4.59 -15.29
N THR A 99 -8.42 -5.92 -15.30
CA THR A 99 -7.52 -6.64 -16.20
C THR A 99 -7.79 -6.23 -17.64
N SER A 100 -6.74 -5.82 -18.36
CA SER A 100 -6.88 -5.50 -19.79
C SER A 100 -7.37 -6.72 -20.57
N LYS A 101 -8.39 -6.51 -21.41
CA LYS A 101 -8.91 -7.51 -22.37
C LYS A 101 -8.09 -7.57 -23.67
N ILE A 102 -7.13 -6.65 -23.84
CA ILE A 102 -6.33 -6.50 -25.05
C ILE A 102 -5.07 -7.39 -24.94
N LYS A 103 -4.60 -7.93 -26.07
CA LYS A 103 -3.43 -8.84 -26.12
C LYS A 103 -2.14 -8.30 -25.48
N ALA A 104 -1.98 -6.98 -25.34
CA ALA A 104 -0.82 -6.32 -24.74
C ALA A 104 -0.71 -6.47 -23.20
N LYS A 105 -1.26 -7.54 -22.61
CA LYS A 105 -1.29 -7.77 -21.16
C LYS A 105 0.09 -7.86 -20.55
N VAL A 106 1.04 -8.51 -21.24
CA VAL A 106 2.43 -8.65 -20.76
C VAL A 106 3.11 -7.29 -20.68
N GLU A 107 3.03 -6.50 -21.75
CA GLU A 107 3.66 -5.17 -21.79
C GLU A 107 3.13 -4.26 -20.68
N ASN A 108 1.81 -4.25 -20.47
CA ASN A 108 1.19 -3.45 -19.41
C ASN A 108 1.73 -3.83 -18.02
N LEU A 109 1.86 -5.12 -17.74
CA LEU A 109 2.40 -5.60 -16.46
C LEU A 109 3.87 -5.23 -16.29
N THR A 110 4.69 -5.41 -17.33
CA THR A 110 6.15 -5.26 -17.22
C THR A 110 6.66 -3.82 -17.36
N LYS A 111 5.97 -2.98 -18.15
CA LYS A 111 6.45 -1.64 -18.52
C LYS A 111 5.55 -0.51 -18.02
N ARG A 112 4.29 -0.82 -17.74
CA ARG A 112 3.28 0.19 -17.38
C ARG A 112 2.71 -0.05 -15.99
N ASN A 113 3.41 -0.79 -15.14
CA ASN A 113 3.02 -1.11 -13.76
C ASN A 113 1.59 -1.67 -13.63
N GLY A 114 1.12 -2.38 -14.65
CA GLY A 114 -0.24 -2.94 -14.72
C GLY A 114 -1.30 -2.02 -15.31
N PHE A 115 -0.98 -0.77 -15.64
CA PHE A 115 -1.86 0.16 -16.33
C PHE A 115 -1.90 -0.07 -17.84
N GLY A 116 -3.03 0.31 -18.44
CA GLY A 116 -3.17 0.34 -19.90
C GLY A 116 -2.42 1.53 -20.53
N PRO A 117 -2.19 1.51 -21.85
CA PRO A 117 -1.40 2.54 -22.55
C PRO A 117 -1.96 3.96 -22.41
N VAL A 118 -3.29 4.11 -22.33
CA VAL A 118 -3.93 5.43 -22.22
C VAL A 118 -3.69 6.03 -20.84
N VAL A 119 -4.01 5.28 -19.77
CA VAL A 119 -3.80 5.73 -18.38
C VAL A 119 -2.32 5.88 -18.05
N TRP A 120 -1.45 5.08 -18.68
CA TRP A 120 -0.01 5.13 -18.44
C TRP A 120 0.60 6.52 -18.69
N LEU A 121 0.12 7.26 -19.69
CA LEU A 121 0.64 8.61 -19.99
C LEU A 121 0.48 9.56 -18.79
N GLU A 122 -0.68 9.52 -18.13
CA GLU A 122 -0.96 10.32 -16.94
C GLU A 122 -0.13 9.82 -15.73
N ILE A 123 0.04 8.50 -15.61
CA ILE A 123 0.83 7.89 -14.52
C ILE A 123 2.32 8.22 -14.65
N GLU A 124 2.84 8.21 -15.88
CA GLU A 124 4.23 8.55 -16.18
C GLU A 124 4.50 10.02 -15.82
N GLU A 125 3.62 10.94 -16.24
CA GLU A 125 3.69 12.35 -15.83
C GLU A 125 3.67 12.49 -14.30
N LEU A 126 2.79 11.75 -13.60
CA LEU A 126 2.76 11.76 -12.14
C LEU A 126 4.07 11.23 -11.50
N HIS A 127 4.73 10.25 -12.11
CA HIS A 127 5.99 9.69 -11.60
C HIS A 127 7.17 10.64 -11.80
N GLU A 128 7.11 11.50 -12.81
CA GLU A 128 8.10 12.56 -13.03
C GLU A 128 7.97 13.67 -11.99
N HIS A 129 6.73 14.05 -11.64
CA HIS A 129 6.47 15.14 -10.70
C HIS A 129 6.48 14.72 -9.23
N HIS A 130 6.29 13.44 -8.93
CA HIS A 130 6.18 12.94 -7.56
C HIS A 130 7.07 11.73 -7.30
N PRO A 131 7.68 11.63 -6.11
CA PRO A 131 8.55 10.50 -5.76
C PRO A 131 7.77 9.20 -5.50
N SER A 132 6.46 9.31 -5.25
CA SER A 132 5.58 8.15 -5.05
C SER A 132 5.46 7.30 -6.32
N ARG A 133 5.14 6.02 -6.15
CA ARG A 133 5.02 5.06 -7.25
C ARG A 133 3.63 4.44 -7.28
N LEU A 134 3.04 4.44 -8.47
CA LEU A 134 1.68 3.93 -8.72
C LEU A 134 1.75 2.60 -9.47
N TYR A 135 0.92 1.67 -9.04
CA TYR A 135 0.73 0.34 -9.63
C TYR A 135 -0.76 0.05 -9.79
N GLY A 136 -1.13 -0.66 -10.86
CA GLY A 136 -2.49 -1.09 -11.13
C GLY A 136 -2.59 -2.61 -11.10
N ASN A 137 -3.52 -3.16 -10.33
CA ASN A 137 -3.90 -4.57 -10.48
C ASN A 137 -5.37 -4.81 -10.10
N PRO A 138 -5.96 -5.96 -10.46
CA PRO A 138 -7.39 -6.22 -10.24
C PRO A 138 -7.83 -6.29 -8.77
N THR A 139 -6.89 -6.54 -7.86
CA THR A 139 -7.15 -6.74 -6.43
C THR A 139 -6.82 -5.53 -5.58
N ALA A 140 -6.20 -4.49 -6.17
CA ALA A 140 -5.58 -3.36 -5.47
C ALA A 140 -4.66 -3.79 -4.33
N TRP A 141 -4.05 -4.97 -4.43
CA TRP A 141 -3.28 -5.56 -3.33
C TRP A 141 -1.81 -5.69 -3.68
N TRP A 142 -0.97 -5.66 -2.65
CA TRP A 142 0.46 -5.86 -2.77
C TRP A 142 0.80 -7.25 -3.31
N ASN A 143 1.86 -7.34 -4.12
CA ASN A 143 2.36 -8.60 -4.65
C ASN A 143 3.90 -8.66 -4.62
N SER A 144 4.44 -9.83 -4.99
CA SER A 144 5.89 -10.09 -4.94
C SER A 144 6.71 -9.25 -5.92
N GLU A 145 6.15 -8.84 -7.06
CA GLU A 145 6.86 -7.96 -8.01
C GLU A 145 6.96 -6.54 -7.47
N ILE A 146 5.85 -6.00 -6.94
CA ILE A 146 5.85 -4.68 -6.32
C ILE A 146 6.78 -4.66 -5.10
N SER A 147 6.89 -5.78 -4.36
CA SER A 147 7.87 -5.93 -3.27
C SER A 147 9.31 -5.69 -3.73
N LYS A 148 9.69 -6.22 -4.89
CA LYS A 148 11.05 -6.03 -5.43
C LYS A 148 11.29 -4.57 -5.83
N HIS A 149 10.34 -3.97 -6.54
CA HIS A 149 10.43 -2.55 -6.91
C HIS A 149 10.47 -1.62 -5.70
N PHE A 150 9.73 -1.94 -4.65
CA PHE A 150 9.74 -1.19 -3.40
C PHE A 150 11.10 -1.24 -2.72
N LEU A 151 11.69 -2.43 -2.60
CA LEU A 151 13.01 -2.59 -2.00
C LEU A 151 14.10 -1.90 -2.83
N ASP A 152 14.05 -2.07 -4.15
CA ASP A 152 15.00 -1.43 -5.07
C ASP A 152 14.89 0.10 -5.02
N ASN A 153 13.67 0.65 -5.03
CA ASN A 153 13.46 2.10 -4.97
C ASN A 153 13.96 2.72 -3.66
N HIS A 154 13.73 2.07 -2.52
CA HIS A 154 14.08 2.63 -1.21
C HIS A 154 15.50 2.29 -0.75
N PHE A 155 16.06 1.18 -1.24
CA PHE A 155 17.31 0.61 -0.71
C PHE A 155 18.32 0.19 -1.78
N GLY A 156 17.97 0.17 -3.08
CA GLY A 156 18.84 -0.31 -4.15
C GLY A 156 20.14 0.50 -4.32
N TYR A 157 20.16 1.75 -3.85
CA TYR A 157 21.39 2.58 -3.81
C TYR A 157 22.33 2.21 -2.66
N ARG A 158 21.91 1.42 -1.68
CA ARG A 158 22.77 1.00 -0.57
C ARG A 158 23.71 -0.07 -1.08
N LYS A 159 25.02 0.20 -1.03
CA LYS A 159 26.03 -0.84 -1.23
C LYS A 159 25.96 -1.81 -0.06
N GLY A 160 25.82 -3.10 -0.36
CA GLY A 160 25.88 -4.19 0.63
C GLY A 160 27.28 -4.39 1.19
#